data_AF-A0A419VV20-F1
#
_entry.id   AF-A0A419VV20-F1
#
_cell.length_a   1.000
_cell.length_b   1.000
_cell.length_c   1.000
_cell.angle_alpha   90.00
_cell.angle_beta   90.00
_cell.angle_gamma   90.00
#
_symmetry.space_group_name_H-M   'P 1'
#
loop_
_entity.id
_entity.type
_entity.pdbx_description
1 polymer ?
#
loop_
_entity_poly.entity_id
_entity_poly.type
_entity_poly.pdbx_seq_one_letter_code
_entity_poly.pdbx_strand_id
1 'polypeptide(L)'
;MTDIDRRRAEVAEAIAGLGYEGIIRFDESEPEYEFLISATEEFESTKHLALLTILATTQDYQLNGDAQRFWETLEETLQNWDTLDSESTVNEVLAEFMEQPVNARLRDQKQDRLVRMIDNGFGEWFPSQYPGVDPYRVWEEIAEALETTMDKKTVVLAVKAYDEFNLIVNGEYLDLPTDVPIPCDLQVKRVARAAGIVEDESTDVVMDAWADVMDQVNAILERPVSMFRVDSIVWQAGQIISKHNDQKEPSRRALQNHFKNTGLQEEQAQQLASEFTTTLSS
;
A
#
# COMPACT_ATOMS: atom_id res chain seq x y z
N MET A 1 -8.49 18.30 -25.95
CA MET A 1 -8.85 17.36 -24.88
C MET A 1 -9.69 16.28 -25.51
N THR A 2 -9.15 15.07 -25.59
CA THR A 2 -9.89 13.89 -26.02
C THR A 2 -10.92 13.51 -24.94
N ASP A 3 -11.83 12.59 -25.25
CA ASP A 3 -12.78 12.10 -24.24
C ASP A 3 -12.06 11.38 -23.09
N ILE A 4 -10.97 10.66 -23.40
CA ILE A 4 -10.10 10.01 -22.40
C ILE A 4 -9.43 11.05 -21.49
N ASP A 5 -8.84 12.11 -22.08
CA ASP A 5 -8.18 13.16 -21.28
C ASP A 5 -9.17 13.79 -20.30
N ARG A 6 -10.42 14.01 -20.76
CA ARG A 6 -11.50 14.50 -19.91
C ARG A 6 -11.84 13.52 -18.80
N ARG A 7 -11.95 12.22 -19.11
CA ARG A 7 -12.21 11.17 -18.11
C ARG A 7 -11.11 11.08 -17.06
N ARG A 8 -9.85 11.19 -17.44
CA ARG A 8 -8.72 11.21 -16.51
C ARG A 8 -8.78 12.41 -15.58
N ALA A 9 -9.09 13.59 -16.11
CA ALA A 9 -9.29 14.79 -15.29
C ALA A 9 -10.46 14.65 -14.31
N GLU A 10 -11.61 14.11 -14.75
CA GLU A 10 -12.77 13.90 -13.87
C GLU A 10 -12.47 12.88 -12.74
N VAL A 11 -11.70 11.83 -13.04
CA VAL A 11 -11.22 10.87 -12.03
C VAL A 11 -10.22 11.52 -11.07
N ALA A 12 -9.28 12.32 -11.59
CA ALA A 12 -8.31 13.03 -10.77
C ALA A 12 -8.99 14.05 -9.84
N GLU A 13 -9.98 14.80 -10.33
CA GLU A 13 -10.80 15.70 -9.51
C GLU A 13 -11.55 14.96 -8.41
N ALA A 14 -12.10 13.78 -8.69
CA ALA A 14 -12.80 12.98 -7.68
C ALA A 14 -11.85 12.44 -6.60
N ILE A 15 -10.64 12.00 -6.97
CA ILE A 15 -9.62 11.55 -6.01
C ILE A 15 -9.06 12.73 -5.21
N ALA A 16 -8.72 13.85 -5.86
CA ALA A 16 -8.21 15.03 -5.18
C ALA A 16 -9.28 15.70 -4.29
N GLY A 17 -10.56 15.60 -4.67
CA GLY A 17 -11.71 16.08 -3.88
C GLY A 17 -11.90 15.34 -2.55
N LEU A 18 -11.24 14.20 -2.36
CA LEU A 18 -11.14 13.54 -1.04
C LEU A 18 -10.32 14.38 -0.05
N GLY A 19 -9.39 15.19 -0.55
CA GLY A 19 -8.34 15.83 0.22
C GLY A 19 -7.32 14.82 0.75
N TYR A 20 -6.21 15.33 1.31
CA TYR A 20 -5.15 14.51 1.87
C TYR A 20 -5.67 13.54 2.95
N GLU A 21 -6.50 14.03 3.87
CA GLU A 21 -7.13 13.21 4.92
C GLU A 21 -8.05 12.12 4.36
N GLY A 22 -8.79 12.41 3.29
CA GLY A 22 -9.66 11.41 2.67
C GLY A 22 -8.89 10.31 1.96
N ILE A 23 -7.67 10.59 1.49
CA ILE A 23 -6.76 9.58 0.95
C ILE A 23 -6.22 8.69 2.07
N ILE A 24 -5.79 9.27 3.20
CA ILE A 24 -5.33 8.53 4.39
C ILE A 24 -6.38 7.52 4.86
N ARG A 25 -7.68 7.86 4.80
CA ARG A 25 -8.77 6.96 5.18
C ARG A 25 -8.76 5.60 4.48
N PHE A 26 -8.19 5.52 3.28
CA PHE A 26 -8.05 4.23 2.59
C PHE A 26 -6.91 3.40 3.17
N ASP A 27 -5.81 4.02 3.54
CA ASP A 27 -4.69 3.35 4.22
C ASP A 27 -5.11 2.89 5.62
N GLU A 28 -5.88 3.69 6.36
CA GLU A 28 -6.45 3.31 7.67
C GLU A 28 -7.34 2.05 7.62
N SER A 29 -7.82 1.66 6.43
CA SER A 29 -8.62 0.44 6.25
C SER A 29 -7.78 -0.78 5.86
N GLU A 30 -6.46 -0.60 5.66
CA GLU A 30 -5.55 -1.68 5.35
C GLU A 30 -5.09 -2.41 6.62
N PRO A 31 -4.92 -3.74 6.58
CA PRO A 31 -4.68 -4.50 7.80
C PRO A 31 -3.36 -4.19 8.51
N GLU A 32 -2.33 -3.76 7.77
CA GLU A 32 -1.07 -3.28 8.35
C GLU A 32 -1.26 -2.06 9.25
N TYR A 33 -2.20 -1.16 8.91
CA TYR A 33 -2.34 0.12 9.59
C TYR A 33 -2.73 -0.05 11.06
N GLU A 34 -3.63 -0.99 11.36
CA GLU A 34 -4.05 -1.30 12.74
C GLU A 34 -2.86 -1.81 13.58
N PHE A 35 -2.07 -2.73 13.01
CA PHE A 35 -0.83 -3.22 13.64
C PHE A 35 0.15 -2.07 13.90
N LEU A 36 0.39 -1.20 12.92
CA LEU A 36 1.35 -0.10 13.05
C LEU A 36 0.96 0.88 14.15
N ILE A 37 -0.32 1.23 14.28
CA ILE A 37 -0.83 2.05 15.38
C ILE A 37 -0.54 1.37 16.71
N SER A 38 -1.02 0.14 16.90
CA SER A 38 -0.85 -0.63 18.14
C SER A 38 0.62 -0.73 18.54
N ALA A 39 1.49 -1.10 17.60
CA ALA A 39 2.92 -1.26 17.84
C ALA A 39 3.62 0.06 18.20
N THR A 40 3.23 1.19 17.60
CA THR A 40 3.78 2.52 17.95
C THR A 40 3.30 3.06 19.29
N GLU A 41 2.15 2.62 19.78
CA GLU A 41 1.66 2.93 21.13
C GLU A 41 2.38 2.10 22.21
N GLU A 42 2.77 0.86 21.88
CA GLU A 42 3.38 -0.09 22.82
C GLU A 42 4.91 0.03 22.91
N PHE A 43 5.61 0.24 21.80
CA PHE A 43 7.07 0.21 21.75
C PHE A 43 7.70 1.58 21.46
N GLU A 44 8.65 2.00 22.30
CA GLU A 44 9.29 3.32 22.17
C GLU A 44 10.23 3.46 20.96
N SER A 45 10.79 2.35 20.46
CA SER A 45 11.85 2.39 19.44
C SER A 45 11.32 2.44 18.01
N THR A 46 11.01 3.65 17.54
CA THR A 46 10.47 3.85 16.18
C THR A 46 11.38 3.30 15.07
N LYS A 47 12.71 3.37 15.21
CA LYS A 47 13.64 2.83 14.21
C LYS A 47 13.60 1.31 14.07
N HIS A 48 13.41 0.59 15.19
CA HIS A 48 13.34 -0.88 15.15
C HIS A 48 11.94 -1.36 14.79
N LEU A 49 10.89 -0.60 15.15
CA LEU A 49 9.55 -0.83 14.62
C LEU A 49 9.47 -0.63 13.10
N ALA A 50 10.09 0.42 12.58
CA ALA A 50 10.20 0.62 11.13
C ALA A 50 10.97 -0.53 10.46
N LEU A 51 12.07 -0.99 11.07
CA LEU A 51 12.82 -2.14 10.59
C LEU A 51 11.95 -3.42 10.58
N LEU A 52 11.25 -3.69 11.69
CA LEU A 52 10.34 -4.83 11.82
C LEU A 52 9.25 -4.77 10.74
N THR A 53 8.65 -3.60 10.53
CA THR A 53 7.63 -3.35 9.52
C THR A 53 8.14 -3.70 8.12
N ILE A 54 9.28 -3.12 7.71
CA ILE A 54 9.88 -3.37 6.40
C ILE A 54 10.17 -4.87 6.24
N LEU A 55 10.85 -5.49 7.20
CA LEU A 55 11.24 -6.89 7.11
C LEU A 55 10.03 -7.83 7.10
N ALA A 56 9.00 -7.57 7.92
CA ALA A 56 7.77 -8.35 7.93
C ALA A 56 7.04 -8.26 6.58
N THR A 57 6.85 -7.06 6.04
CA THR A 57 6.18 -6.87 4.74
C THR A 57 6.91 -7.58 3.60
N THR A 58 8.24 -7.71 3.69
CA THR A 58 8.97 -8.51 2.67
C THR A 58 8.60 -10.00 2.65
N GLN A 59 7.85 -10.48 3.65
CA GLN A 59 7.35 -11.85 3.76
C GLN A 59 5.84 -11.98 3.50
N ASP A 60 5.15 -10.87 3.26
CA ASP A 60 3.73 -10.83 2.92
C ASP A 60 3.49 -11.23 1.46
N TYR A 61 3.70 -12.52 1.19
CA TYR A 61 3.34 -13.14 -0.08
C TYR A 61 3.03 -14.63 0.12
N GLN A 62 2.15 -15.15 -0.74
CA GLN A 62 1.77 -16.57 -0.75
C GLN A 62 1.35 -17.07 0.64
N LEU A 63 0.57 -16.26 1.37
CA LEU A 63 0.14 -16.56 2.73
C LEU A 63 -0.73 -17.82 2.81
N ASN A 64 -0.71 -18.47 3.97
CA ASN A 64 -1.67 -19.49 4.35
C ASN A 64 -2.81 -18.84 5.16
N GLY A 65 -3.55 -17.95 4.49
CA GLY A 65 -4.51 -17.03 5.08
C GLY A 65 -4.63 -15.79 4.19
N ASP A 66 -5.16 -14.69 4.74
CA ASP A 66 -5.15 -13.37 4.14
C ASP A 66 -4.18 -12.42 4.87
N ALA A 67 -3.99 -11.22 4.32
CA ALA A 67 -3.12 -10.20 4.89
C ALA A 67 -3.56 -9.78 6.30
N GLN A 68 -4.88 -9.75 6.55
CA GLN A 68 -5.41 -9.44 7.88
C GLN A 68 -4.89 -10.43 8.93
N ARG A 69 -5.02 -11.73 8.68
CA ARG A 69 -4.50 -12.72 9.63
C ARG A 69 -2.98 -12.66 9.78
N PHE A 70 -2.25 -12.24 8.74
CA PHE A 70 -0.79 -12.09 8.79
C PHE A 70 -0.37 -11.00 9.77
N TRP A 71 -0.95 -9.81 9.66
CA TRP A 71 -0.64 -8.67 10.53
C TRP A 71 -1.12 -8.90 11.97
N GLU A 72 -2.32 -9.46 12.16
CA GLU A 72 -2.80 -9.88 13.49
C GLU A 72 -1.84 -10.89 14.15
N THR A 73 -1.33 -11.85 13.38
CA THR A 73 -0.40 -12.87 13.93
C THR A 73 0.97 -12.26 14.24
N LEU A 74 1.41 -11.24 13.50
CA LEU A 74 2.63 -10.50 13.82
C LEU A 74 2.47 -9.72 15.12
N GLU A 75 1.32 -9.06 15.30
CA GLU A 75 0.97 -8.37 16.54
C GLU A 75 0.95 -9.33 17.74
N GLU A 76 0.23 -10.45 17.62
CA GLU A 76 0.17 -11.52 18.63
C GLU A 76 1.59 -12.04 18.99
N THR A 77 2.50 -12.09 18.01
CA THR A 77 3.89 -12.51 18.24
C THR A 77 4.67 -11.43 18.97
N LEU A 78 4.54 -10.17 18.54
CA LEU A 78 5.26 -9.03 19.10
C LEU A 78 4.87 -8.78 20.58
N GLN A 79 3.60 -9.01 20.95
CA GLN A 79 3.10 -8.87 22.33
C GLN A 79 3.77 -9.83 23.34
N ASN A 80 4.49 -10.86 22.88
CA ASN A 80 5.28 -11.72 23.76
C ASN A 80 6.63 -11.10 24.18
N TRP A 81 6.95 -9.90 23.67
CA TRP A 81 8.24 -9.24 23.84
C TRP A 81 8.10 -7.92 24.59
N ASP A 82 8.88 -7.74 25.66
CA ASP A 82 8.83 -6.52 26.48
C ASP A 82 9.49 -5.30 25.82
N THR A 83 10.41 -5.52 24.86
CA THR A 83 11.22 -4.47 24.24
C THR A 83 11.54 -4.80 22.79
N LEU A 84 11.77 -3.77 21.98
CA LEU A 84 12.23 -3.88 20.59
C LEU A 84 13.33 -2.84 20.34
N ASP A 85 14.50 -3.04 20.95
CA ASP A 85 15.56 -2.02 21.06
C ASP A 85 16.86 -2.37 20.32
N SER A 86 16.88 -3.48 19.57
CA SER A 86 18.02 -3.91 18.77
C SER A 86 17.58 -4.68 17.52
N GLU A 87 18.48 -4.77 16.54
CA GLU A 87 18.31 -5.65 15.39
C GLU A 87 18.16 -7.13 15.79
N SER A 88 18.91 -7.58 16.81
CA SER A 88 18.79 -8.96 17.32
C SER A 88 17.36 -9.26 17.77
N THR A 89 16.76 -8.33 18.52
CA THR A 89 15.39 -8.47 19.00
C THR A 89 14.38 -8.51 17.85
N VAL A 90 14.55 -7.63 16.84
CA VAL A 90 13.71 -7.65 15.63
C VAL A 90 13.82 -9.01 14.91
N ASN A 91 15.03 -9.53 14.76
CA ASN A 91 15.28 -10.81 14.09
C ASN A 91 14.68 -11.99 14.88
N GLU A 92 14.73 -11.95 16.20
CA GLU A 92 14.14 -12.98 17.07
C GLU A 92 12.59 -12.98 16.99
N VAL A 93 11.96 -11.80 17.03
CA VAL A 93 10.50 -11.65 16.80
C VAL A 93 10.11 -12.22 15.45
N LEU A 94 10.84 -11.87 14.38
CA LEU A 94 10.56 -12.36 13.03
C LEU A 94 10.78 -13.87 12.90
N ALA A 95 11.79 -14.43 13.56
CA ALA A 95 12.02 -15.86 13.59
C ALA A 95 10.85 -16.60 14.25
N GLU A 96 10.36 -16.11 15.39
CA GLU A 96 9.17 -16.65 16.05
C GLU A 96 7.92 -16.54 15.15
N PHE A 97 7.73 -15.38 14.52
CA PHE A 97 6.60 -15.12 13.62
C PHE A 97 6.63 -16.03 12.38
N MET A 98 7.79 -16.34 11.82
CA MET A 98 7.91 -17.23 10.66
C MET A 98 7.53 -18.68 10.95
N GLU A 99 7.56 -19.11 12.22
CA GLU A 99 7.09 -20.44 12.61
C GLU A 99 5.55 -20.56 12.65
N GLN A 100 4.84 -19.43 12.66
CA GLN A 100 3.38 -19.40 12.75
C GLN A 100 2.69 -20.01 11.51
N PRO A 101 1.48 -20.59 11.66
CA PRO A 101 0.79 -21.27 10.56
C PRO A 101 0.48 -20.40 9.34
N VAL A 102 0.30 -19.09 9.52
CA VAL A 102 0.05 -18.12 8.43
C VAL A 102 1.22 -18.05 7.44
N ASN A 103 2.43 -18.36 7.91
CA ASN A 103 3.69 -18.37 7.15
C ASN A 103 4.11 -19.75 6.63
N ALA A 104 3.29 -20.79 6.81
CA ALA A 104 3.67 -22.17 6.46
C ALA A 104 3.94 -22.40 4.96
N ARG A 105 3.35 -21.59 4.08
CA ARG A 105 3.57 -21.67 2.63
C ARG A 105 4.88 -20.98 2.24
N LEU A 106 5.73 -21.71 1.52
CA LEU A 106 7.05 -21.24 1.08
C LEU A 106 7.92 -20.72 2.25
N ARG A 107 7.73 -21.29 3.46
CA ARG A 107 8.42 -20.86 4.67
C ARG A 107 9.94 -20.76 4.49
N ASP A 108 10.56 -21.80 3.95
CA ASP A 108 12.01 -21.82 3.71
C ASP A 108 12.44 -20.64 2.82
N GLN A 109 11.68 -20.33 1.77
CA GLN A 109 11.99 -19.20 0.89
C GLN A 109 11.82 -17.84 1.61
N LYS A 110 10.85 -17.72 2.51
CA LYS A 110 10.65 -16.51 3.33
C LYS A 110 11.79 -16.32 4.32
N GLN A 111 12.17 -17.41 5.01
CA GLN A 111 13.33 -17.42 5.90
C GLN A 111 14.61 -17.07 5.15
N ASP A 112 14.84 -17.65 3.97
CA ASP A 112 15.99 -17.30 3.11
C ASP A 112 16.01 -15.81 2.71
N ARG A 113 14.84 -15.17 2.52
CA ARG A 113 14.75 -13.73 2.26
C ARG A 113 15.13 -12.90 3.49
N LEU A 114 14.63 -13.25 4.67
CA LEU A 114 15.01 -12.56 5.90
C LEU A 114 16.51 -12.70 6.16
N VAL A 115 17.06 -13.91 6.00
CA VAL A 115 18.50 -14.15 6.11
C VAL A 115 19.27 -13.29 5.11
N ARG A 116 18.86 -13.21 3.84
CA ARG A 116 19.50 -12.32 2.86
C ARG A 116 19.46 -10.85 3.28
N MET A 117 18.33 -10.35 3.78
CA MET A 117 18.24 -8.96 4.24
C MET A 117 19.25 -8.67 5.36
N ILE A 118 19.40 -9.60 6.30
CA ILE A 118 20.33 -9.51 7.43
C ILE A 118 21.78 -9.64 6.94
N ASP A 119 22.10 -10.69 6.17
CA ASP A 119 23.44 -10.99 5.68
C ASP A 119 23.98 -9.89 4.74
N ASN A 120 23.08 -9.24 3.99
CA ASN A 120 23.42 -8.08 3.15
C ASN A 120 23.46 -6.75 3.93
N GLY A 121 23.31 -6.79 5.26
CA GLY A 121 23.55 -5.66 6.15
C GLY A 121 22.39 -4.67 6.30
N PHE A 122 21.20 -4.97 5.75
CA PHE A 122 20.07 -4.05 5.84
C PHE A 122 19.63 -3.81 7.29
N GLY A 123 19.66 -4.88 8.11
CA GLY A 123 19.29 -4.85 9.53
C GLY A 123 20.14 -3.89 10.37
N GLU A 124 21.44 -3.81 10.10
CA GLU A 124 22.35 -2.86 10.75
C GLU A 124 22.28 -1.47 10.11
N TRP A 125 22.25 -1.43 8.77
CA TRP A 125 22.29 -0.21 7.99
C TRP A 125 21.08 0.68 8.28
N PHE A 126 19.86 0.17 8.15
CA PHE A 126 18.65 1.00 8.21
C PHE A 126 18.49 1.73 9.56
N PRO A 127 18.56 1.07 10.74
CA PRO A 127 18.48 1.75 12.03
C PRO A 127 19.61 2.76 12.29
N SER A 128 20.75 2.63 11.59
CA SER A 128 21.87 3.59 11.68
C SER A 128 21.63 4.87 10.89
N GLN A 129 20.81 4.82 9.85
CA GLN A 129 20.50 5.96 8.99
C GLN A 129 19.15 6.62 9.34
N TYR A 130 18.23 5.89 9.99
CA TYR A 130 16.93 6.41 10.42
C TYR A 130 17.06 7.54 11.47
N PRO A 131 16.20 8.59 11.44
CA PRO A 131 15.15 8.87 10.46
C PRO A 131 15.62 9.71 9.27
N GLY A 132 16.93 9.98 9.13
CA GLY A 132 17.46 10.99 8.21
C GLY A 132 17.80 10.50 6.80
N VAL A 133 17.57 9.22 6.51
CA VAL A 133 17.84 8.62 5.19
C VAL A 133 16.80 9.05 4.17
N ASP A 134 17.25 9.28 2.94
CA ASP A 134 16.36 9.51 1.80
C ASP A 134 15.44 8.27 1.59
N PRO A 135 14.11 8.42 1.56
CA PRO A 135 13.18 7.31 1.31
C PRO A 135 13.48 6.55 0.02
N TYR A 136 13.95 7.23 -1.02
CA TYR A 136 14.37 6.58 -2.26
C TYR A 136 15.57 5.65 -2.04
N ARG A 137 16.53 6.06 -1.20
CA ARG A 137 17.68 5.20 -0.84
C ARG A 137 17.24 3.99 -0.04
N VAL A 138 16.26 4.11 0.86
CA VAL A 138 15.69 2.95 1.57
C VAL A 138 15.09 1.96 0.57
N TRP A 139 14.39 2.45 -0.45
CA TRP A 139 13.84 1.60 -1.50
C TRP A 139 14.93 0.87 -2.30
N GLU A 140 15.99 1.57 -2.73
CA GLU A 140 17.14 0.95 -3.38
C GLU A 140 17.76 -0.15 -2.50
N GLU A 141 17.96 0.12 -1.21
CA GLU A 141 18.60 -0.79 -0.27
C GLU A 141 17.76 -2.03 0.04
N ILE A 142 16.42 -1.90 0.08
CA ILE A 142 15.53 -3.08 0.16
C ILE A 142 15.69 -3.96 -1.10
N ALA A 143 15.76 -3.34 -2.28
CA ALA A 143 15.92 -4.08 -3.54
C ALA A 143 17.29 -4.75 -3.63
N GLU A 144 18.36 -4.03 -3.28
CA GLU A 144 19.74 -4.53 -3.23
C GLU A 144 19.86 -5.70 -2.23
N ALA A 145 19.34 -5.55 -1.01
CA ALA A 145 19.39 -6.58 0.02
C ALA A 145 18.58 -7.84 -0.33
N LEU A 146 17.49 -7.70 -1.09
CA LEU A 146 16.71 -8.83 -1.63
C LEU A 146 17.28 -9.38 -2.96
N GLU A 147 18.36 -8.79 -3.49
CA GLU A 147 18.93 -9.12 -4.80
C GLU A 147 17.88 -9.08 -5.93
N THR A 148 17.06 -8.04 -5.92
CA THR A 148 15.94 -7.90 -6.84
C THR A 148 15.80 -6.47 -7.37
N THR A 149 14.73 -6.21 -8.12
CA THR A 149 14.46 -4.90 -8.72
C THR A 149 13.44 -4.12 -7.89
N MET A 150 13.57 -2.79 -7.89
CA MET A 150 12.72 -1.88 -7.12
C MET A 150 11.23 -2.02 -7.43
N ASP A 151 10.89 -2.37 -8.67
CA ASP A 151 9.51 -2.58 -9.16
C ASP A 151 8.88 -3.91 -8.70
N LYS A 152 9.62 -4.79 -8.00
CA LYS A 152 9.02 -6.02 -7.49
C LYS A 152 7.98 -5.70 -6.43
N LYS A 153 6.80 -6.32 -6.56
CA LYS A 153 5.66 -6.17 -5.63
C LYS A 153 6.09 -6.21 -4.17
N THR A 154 6.96 -7.14 -3.77
CA THR A 154 7.37 -7.22 -2.38
C THR A 154 8.23 -6.03 -1.91
N VAL A 155 9.08 -5.50 -2.78
CA VAL A 155 9.86 -4.29 -2.47
C VAL A 155 8.92 -3.09 -2.36
N VAL A 156 8.02 -2.94 -3.34
CA VAL A 156 7.00 -1.89 -3.36
C VAL A 156 6.13 -1.90 -2.11
N LEU A 157 5.62 -3.08 -1.71
CA LEU A 157 4.82 -3.21 -0.49
C LEU A 157 5.62 -2.84 0.76
N ALA A 158 6.89 -3.23 0.86
CA ALA A 158 7.72 -2.88 2.01
C ALA A 158 7.94 -1.37 2.14
N VAL A 159 8.12 -0.67 1.02
CA VAL A 159 8.21 0.80 1.01
C VAL A 159 6.87 1.45 1.33
N LYS A 160 5.75 0.90 0.83
CA LYS A 160 4.39 1.36 1.16
C LYS A 160 4.11 1.27 2.66
N ALA A 161 4.43 0.15 3.29
CA ALA A 161 4.25 -0.03 4.74
C ALA A 161 5.18 0.89 5.55
N TYR A 162 6.40 1.15 5.07
CA TYR A 162 7.30 2.14 5.68
C TYR A 162 6.75 3.57 5.56
N ASP A 163 6.13 3.90 4.43
CA ASP A 163 5.46 5.18 4.18
C ASP A 163 4.27 5.40 5.12
N GLU A 164 3.45 4.37 5.35
CA GLU A 164 2.37 4.40 6.34
C GLU A 164 2.89 4.50 7.78
N PHE A 165 3.96 3.77 8.11
CA PHE A 165 4.61 3.92 9.40
C PHE A 165 5.09 5.37 9.62
N ASN A 166 5.67 6.01 8.59
CA ASN A 166 6.08 7.41 8.67
C ASN A 166 4.89 8.35 8.85
N LEU A 167 3.77 8.10 8.17
CA LEU A 167 2.53 8.84 8.37
C LEU A 167 2.07 8.77 9.82
N ILE A 168 2.06 7.57 10.41
CA ILE A 168 1.62 7.36 11.80
C ILE A 168 2.53 8.10 12.79
N VAL A 169 3.85 7.98 12.62
CA VAL A 169 4.82 8.55 13.57
C VAL A 169 4.99 10.06 13.40
N ASN A 170 4.97 10.57 12.17
CA ASN A 170 5.34 11.95 11.84
C ASN A 170 4.17 12.82 11.32
N GLY A 171 3.02 12.22 11.01
CA GLY A 171 1.84 12.93 10.49
C GLY A 171 1.93 13.28 9.00
N GLU A 172 2.91 12.74 8.27
CA GLU A 172 3.09 12.95 6.84
C GLU A 172 3.66 11.71 6.14
N TYR A 173 3.31 11.51 4.87
CA TYR A 173 3.94 10.49 4.04
C TYR A 173 5.41 10.83 3.79
N LEU A 174 6.20 9.81 3.47
CA LEU A 174 7.56 9.94 2.98
C LEU A 174 7.57 10.73 1.66
N ASP A 175 8.62 11.52 1.44
CA ASP A 175 8.89 12.19 0.17
C ASP A 175 9.42 11.16 -0.85
N LEU A 176 8.52 10.32 -1.34
CA LEU A 176 8.80 9.31 -2.35
C LEU A 176 8.68 9.91 -3.76
N PRO A 177 9.45 9.41 -4.74
CA PRO A 177 9.26 9.79 -6.12
C PRO A 177 7.81 9.55 -6.58
N THR A 178 7.30 10.43 -7.43
CA THR A 178 5.94 10.29 -7.99
C THR A 178 5.90 9.39 -9.22
N ASP A 179 7.06 9.01 -9.75
CA ASP A 179 7.20 8.18 -10.96
C ASP A 179 7.19 6.67 -10.67
N VAL A 180 6.81 6.26 -9.45
CA VAL A 180 6.63 4.84 -9.14
C VAL A 180 5.45 4.29 -9.94
N PRO A 181 5.67 3.23 -10.74
CA PRO A 181 4.58 2.61 -11.47
C PRO A 181 3.55 2.00 -10.50
N ILE A 182 2.26 2.18 -10.81
CA ILE A 182 1.20 1.46 -10.12
C ILE A 182 1.38 -0.06 -10.30
N PRO A 183 1.23 -0.89 -9.25
CA PRO A 183 1.17 -2.34 -9.38
C PRO A 183 -0.02 -2.78 -10.25
N CYS A 184 0.17 -2.81 -11.58
CA CYS A 184 -0.92 -2.99 -12.54
C CYS A 184 -1.46 -4.43 -12.60
N ASP A 185 -2.25 -4.82 -11.60
CA ASP A 185 -2.95 -6.10 -11.52
C ASP A 185 -4.35 -6.05 -12.18
N LEU A 186 -5.11 -7.15 -12.06
CA LEU A 186 -6.47 -7.25 -12.62
C LEU A 186 -7.44 -6.21 -12.04
N GLN A 187 -7.25 -5.78 -10.80
CA GLN A 187 -8.12 -4.80 -10.13
C GLN A 187 -7.84 -3.40 -10.65
N VAL A 188 -6.56 -3.04 -10.77
CA VAL A 188 -6.13 -1.75 -11.34
C VAL A 188 -6.63 -1.60 -12.78
N LYS A 189 -6.49 -2.66 -13.60
CA LYS A 189 -7.03 -2.69 -14.97
C LYS A 189 -8.55 -2.56 -15.01
N ARG A 190 -9.25 -3.29 -14.12
CA ARG A 190 -10.71 -3.25 -14.02
C ARG A 190 -11.23 -1.85 -13.73
N VAL A 191 -10.64 -1.14 -12.77
CA VAL A 191 -11.06 0.23 -12.45
C VAL A 191 -10.71 1.17 -13.60
N ALA A 192 -9.52 1.04 -14.22
CA ALA A 192 -9.15 1.87 -15.36
C ALA A 192 -10.18 1.77 -16.50
N ARG A 193 -10.60 0.55 -16.84
CA ARG A 193 -11.67 0.31 -17.82
C ARG A 193 -12.99 0.89 -17.33
N ALA A 194 -13.41 0.57 -16.11
CA ALA A 194 -14.70 0.95 -15.53
C ALA A 194 -14.88 2.49 -15.41
N ALA A 195 -13.78 3.20 -15.16
CA ALA A 195 -13.75 4.66 -15.11
C ALA A 195 -13.67 5.31 -16.49
N GLY A 196 -13.30 4.54 -17.52
CA GLY A 196 -13.16 5.01 -18.90
C GLY A 196 -11.90 5.83 -19.15
N ILE A 197 -10.83 5.58 -18.38
CA ILE A 197 -9.55 6.30 -18.52
C ILE A 197 -8.58 5.64 -19.52
N VAL A 198 -8.98 4.49 -20.08
CA VAL A 198 -8.26 3.73 -21.10
C VAL A 198 -9.22 3.18 -22.16
N GLU A 199 -8.71 3.03 -23.39
CA GLU A 199 -9.40 2.32 -24.49
C GLU A 199 -8.96 0.85 -24.61
N ASP A 200 -7.79 0.51 -24.07
CA ASP A 200 -7.17 -0.81 -24.11
C ASP A 200 -6.59 -1.16 -22.74
N GLU A 201 -6.65 -2.44 -22.37
CA GLU A 201 -6.22 -2.95 -21.06
C GLU A 201 -4.77 -3.49 -21.08
N SER A 202 -3.97 -3.13 -22.09
CA SER A 202 -2.52 -3.38 -22.04
C SER A 202 -1.92 -2.68 -20.83
N THR A 203 -0.94 -3.35 -20.23
CA THR A 203 -0.34 -2.92 -18.96
C THR A 203 0.24 -1.51 -19.05
N ASP A 204 1.00 -1.22 -20.12
CA ASP A 204 1.63 0.09 -20.31
C ASP A 204 0.59 1.22 -20.42
N VAL A 205 -0.49 1.01 -21.18
CA VAL A 205 -1.57 2.01 -21.34
C VAL A 205 -2.29 2.29 -20.02
N VAL A 206 -2.52 1.26 -19.20
CA VAL A 206 -3.15 1.41 -17.89
C VAL A 206 -2.23 2.13 -16.90
N MET A 207 -0.94 1.79 -16.91
CA MET A 207 0.04 2.44 -16.05
C MET A 207 0.20 3.92 -16.41
N ASP A 208 0.30 4.25 -17.69
CA ASP A 208 0.38 5.64 -18.17
C ASP A 208 -0.89 6.43 -17.82
N ALA A 209 -2.06 5.80 -17.89
CA ALA A 209 -3.31 6.46 -17.52
C ALA A 209 -3.38 6.81 -16.03
N TRP A 210 -2.94 5.90 -15.15
CA TRP A 210 -2.90 6.17 -13.71
C TRP A 210 -1.80 7.16 -13.34
N ALA A 211 -0.65 7.15 -14.03
CA ALA A 211 0.39 8.17 -13.88
C ALA A 211 -0.15 9.57 -14.19
N ASP A 212 -0.87 9.73 -15.31
CA ASP A 212 -1.51 11.00 -15.67
C ASP A 212 -2.57 11.45 -14.65
N VAL A 213 -3.40 10.52 -14.15
CA VAL A 213 -4.35 10.81 -13.06
C VAL A 213 -3.61 11.27 -11.80
N MET A 214 -2.54 10.59 -11.42
CA MET A 214 -1.74 10.89 -10.24
C MET A 214 -1.06 12.25 -10.32
N ASP A 215 -0.46 12.60 -11.46
CA ASP A 215 0.12 13.92 -11.71
C ASP A 215 -0.94 15.03 -11.53
N GLN A 216 -2.15 14.82 -12.03
CA GLN A 216 -3.26 15.75 -11.87
C GLN A 216 -3.76 15.82 -10.42
N VAL A 217 -3.84 14.70 -9.70
CA VAL A 217 -4.18 14.68 -8.26
C VAL A 217 -3.18 15.52 -7.46
N ASN A 218 -1.87 15.33 -7.67
CA ASN A 218 -0.83 16.11 -7.00
C ASN A 218 -0.92 17.60 -7.33
N ALA A 219 -1.19 17.94 -8.59
CA ALA A 219 -1.36 19.32 -9.01
C ALA A 219 -2.57 20.00 -8.33
N ILE A 220 -3.67 19.27 -8.13
CA ILE A 220 -4.88 19.79 -7.46
C ILE A 220 -4.68 19.89 -5.94
N LEU A 221 -4.03 18.90 -5.33
CA LEU A 221 -3.79 18.87 -3.88
C LEU A 221 -2.73 19.89 -3.43
N GLU A 222 -1.87 20.35 -4.34
CA GLU A 222 -0.68 21.15 -4.04
C GLU A 222 0.23 20.50 -2.98
N ARG A 223 0.14 19.17 -2.87
CA ARG A 223 0.88 18.34 -1.92
C ARG A 223 1.14 16.98 -2.58
N PRO A 224 2.40 16.50 -2.58
CA PRO A 224 2.70 15.21 -3.17
C PRO A 224 2.06 14.08 -2.36
N VAL A 225 1.41 13.15 -3.07
CA VAL A 225 1.16 11.79 -2.62
C VAL A 225 1.83 10.83 -3.60
N SER A 226 2.22 9.65 -3.14
CA SER A 226 2.82 8.62 -4.00
C SER A 226 1.76 7.83 -4.75
N MET A 227 2.15 7.15 -5.83
CA MET A 227 1.25 6.25 -6.57
C MET A 227 0.66 5.14 -5.68
N PHE A 228 1.33 4.78 -4.58
CA PHE A 228 0.82 3.80 -3.61
C PHE A 228 -0.53 4.22 -3.02
N ARG A 229 -0.77 5.52 -2.86
CA ARG A 229 -2.02 6.03 -2.27
C ARG A 229 -3.19 5.95 -3.24
N VAL A 230 -2.93 6.23 -4.52
CA VAL A 230 -3.91 5.99 -5.57
C VAL A 230 -4.14 4.48 -5.75
N ASP A 231 -3.10 3.66 -5.66
CA ASP A 231 -3.20 2.20 -5.70
C ASP A 231 -4.12 1.66 -4.61
N SER A 232 -3.99 2.09 -3.35
CA SER A 232 -4.87 1.70 -2.23
C SER A 232 -6.35 1.89 -2.60
N ILE A 233 -6.70 3.08 -3.08
CA ILE A 233 -8.08 3.46 -3.46
C ILE A 233 -8.58 2.59 -4.63
N VAL A 234 -7.76 2.49 -5.67
CA VAL A 234 -8.11 1.80 -6.92
C VAL A 234 -8.23 0.30 -6.69
N TRP A 235 -7.30 -0.30 -5.96
CA TRP A 235 -7.30 -1.73 -5.70
C TRP A 235 -8.54 -2.16 -4.90
N GLN A 236 -8.86 -1.44 -3.83
CA GLN A 236 -10.08 -1.69 -3.04
C GLN A 236 -11.34 -1.57 -3.91
N ALA A 237 -11.42 -0.54 -4.75
CA ALA A 237 -12.54 -0.37 -5.67
C ALA A 237 -12.67 -1.51 -6.69
N GLY A 238 -11.56 -1.95 -7.27
CA GLY A 238 -11.53 -3.06 -8.23
C GLY A 238 -12.06 -4.36 -7.62
N GLN A 239 -11.67 -4.68 -6.38
CA GLN A 239 -12.19 -5.84 -5.65
C GLN A 239 -13.72 -5.79 -5.50
N ILE A 240 -14.27 -4.62 -5.19
CA ILE A 240 -15.72 -4.43 -5.03
C ILE A 240 -16.44 -4.58 -6.38
N ILE A 241 -15.96 -3.90 -7.42
CA ILE A 241 -16.53 -4.04 -8.78
C ILE A 241 -16.52 -5.51 -9.22
N SER A 242 -15.42 -6.23 -8.95
CA SER A 242 -15.29 -7.66 -9.24
C SER A 242 -16.36 -8.50 -8.53
N LYS A 243 -16.59 -8.26 -7.23
CA LYS A 243 -17.60 -8.98 -6.42
C LYS A 243 -19.02 -8.76 -6.93
N HIS A 244 -19.25 -7.65 -7.63
CA HIS A 244 -20.53 -7.30 -8.24
C HIS A 244 -20.59 -7.56 -9.76
N ASN A 245 -19.72 -8.44 -10.27
CA ASN A 245 -19.69 -8.89 -11.66
C ASN A 245 -19.60 -7.76 -12.69
N ASP A 246 -18.87 -6.69 -12.36
CA ASP A 246 -18.69 -5.51 -13.22
C ASP A 246 -20.04 -4.84 -13.63
N GLN A 247 -21.13 -5.03 -12.87
CA GLN A 247 -22.43 -4.39 -13.13
C GLN A 247 -22.46 -3.00 -12.52
N LYS A 248 -22.88 -1.99 -13.29
CA LYS A 248 -22.78 -0.57 -12.92
C LYS A 248 -23.49 -0.23 -11.61
N GLU A 249 -24.81 -0.41 -11.54
CA GLU A 249 -25.59 0.04 -10.38
C GLU A 249 -25.33 -0.79 -9.10
N PRO A 250 -25.12 -2.12 -9.15
CA PRO A 250 -24.67 -2.87 -7.99
C PRO A 250 -23.27 -2.44 -7.51
N SER A 251 -22.30 -2.31 -8.43
CA SER A 251 -20.93 -1.93 -8.08
C SER A 251 -20.88 -0.52 -7.51
N ARG A 252 -21.56 0.45 -8.13
CA ARG A 252 -21.59 1.84 -7.65
C ARG A 252 -22.15 1.93 -6.24
N ARG A 253 -23.28 1.27 -5.96
CA ARG A 253 -23.88 1.26 -4.61
C ARG A 253 -22.95 0.62 -3.58
N ALA A 254 -22.28 -0.47 -3.95
CA ALA A 254 -21.33 -1.13 -3.07
C ALA A 254 -20.09 -0.27 -2.79
N LEU A 255 -19.54 0.39 -3.82
CA LEU A 255 -18.44 1.34 -3.68
C LEU A 255 -18.82 2.52 -2.80
N GLN A 256 -19.97 3.15 -3.03
CA GLN A 256 -20.44 4.26 -2.20
C GLN A 256 -20.56 3.85 -0.73
N ASN A 257 -21.09 2.66 -0.44
CA ASN A 257 -21.16 2.15 0.93
C ASN A 257 -19.77 1.90 1.52
N HIS A 258 -18.86 1.30 0.75
CA HIS A 258 -17.47 1.05 1.18
C HIS A 258 -16.74 2.36 1.50
N PHE A 259 -16.75 3.31 0.58
CA PHE A 259 -16.14 4.62 0.73
C PHE A 259 -16.70 5.41 1.91
N LYS A 260 -17.98 5.27 2.23
CA LYS A 260 -18.53 5.83 3.47
C LYS A 260 -18.01 5.11 4.72
N ASN A 261 -17.83 3.79 4.65
CA ASN A 261 -17.31 3.00 5.76
C ASN A 261 -15.82 3.28 6.02
N THR A 262 -15.05 3.71 5.02
CA THR A 262 -13.68 4.24 5.22
C THR A 262 -13.70 5.63 5.88
N GLY A 263 -14.86 6.27 6.01
CA GLY A 263 -15.01 7.56 6.70
C GLY A 263 -15.15 8.77 5.78
N LEU A 264 -15.31 8.56 4.46
CA LEU A 264 -15.57 9.66 3.53
C LEU A 264 -16.96 10.26 3.72
N GLN A 265 -17.09 11.55 3.39
CA GLN A 265 -18.39 12.21 3.34
C GLN A 265 -19.26 11.62 2.21
N GLU A 266 -20.58 11.69 2.38
CA GLU A 266 -21.55 11.14 1.43
C GLU A 266 -21.31 11.61 -0.01
N GLU A 267 -21.06 12.91 -0.18
CA GLU A 267 -20.84 13.52 -1.50
C GLU A 267 -19.55 13.02 -2.15
N GLN A 268 -18.45 12.96 -1.39
CA GLN A 268 -17.16 12.42 -1.85
C GLN A 268 -17.29 10.95 -2.26
N ALA A 269 -17.93 10.14 -1.41
CA ALA A 269 -18.16 8.72 -1.69
C ALA A 269 -19.03 8.50 -2.93
N GLN A 270 -20.09 9.30 -3.09
CA GLN A 270 -20.98 9.24 -4.25
C GLN A 270 -20.25 9.65 -5.54
N GLN A 271 -19.48 10.74 -5.49
CA GLN A 271 -18.72 11.24 -6.64
C GLN A 271 -17.68 10.20 -7.08
N LEU A 272 -16.82 9.73 -6.17
CA LEU A 272 -15.78 8.75 -6.48
C LEU A 272 -16.38 7.44 -7.04
N ALA A 273 -17.44 6.92 -6.41
CA ALA A 273 -18.12 5.72 -6.89
C ALA A 273 -18.75 5.92 -8.27
N SER A 274 -19.27 7.11 -8.57
CA SER A 274 -19.79 7.45 -9.89
C SER A 274 -18.68 7.42 -10.93
N GLU A 275 -17.56 8.11 -10.67
CA GLU A 275 -16.44 8.22 -11.61
C GLU A 275 -15.77 6.87 -11.88
N PHE A 276 -15.68 5.99 -10.89
CA PHE A 276 -15.10 4.65 -11.03
C PHE A 276 -16.00 3.63 -11.75
N THR A 277 -17.25 3.98 -12.06
CA THR A 277 -18.24 3.06 -12.66
C THR A 277 -18.87 3.59 -13.94
N THR A 278 -18.32 4.66 -14.50
CA THR A 278 -18.88 5.39 -15.64
C THR A 278 -19.20 4.50 -16.84
N THR A 279 -18.28 3.62 -17.23
CA THR A 279 -18.40 2.81 -18.47
C THR A 279 -18.99 1.42 -18.24
N LEU A 280 -19.25 1.03 -16.99
CA LEU A 280 -19.80 -0.28 -16.67
C LEU A 280 -21.18 -0.48 -17.33
N SER A 281 -21.49 -1.73 -17.63
CA SER A 281 -22.77 -2.10 -18.23
C SER A 281 -23.90 -1.95 -17.22
N SER A 282 -25.08 -1.53 -17.68
CA SER A 282 -26.30 -1.45 -16.85
C SER A 282 -26.82 -2.83 -16.47
#